data_AF-C5P9S0-F1
#
_entry.id   AF-C5P9S0-F1
#
_cell.length_a   1.000
_cell.length_b   1.000
_cell.length_c   1.000
_cell.angle_alpha   90.00
_cell.angle_beta   90.00
_cell.angle_gamma   90.00
#
_symmetry.space_group_name_H-M   'P 1'
#
loop_
_entity.id
_entity.type
_entity.pdbx_description
1 polymer ?
#
loop_
_entity_poly.entity_id
_entity_poly.type
_entity_poly.pdbx_seq_one_letter_code
_entity_poly.pdbx_strand_id
1 'polypeptide(L)'
;MATKAEVQAILRFLSQESKVPLALAIAKVKDLRDSNLLNIEALAKADIKQLQTIFNNAKIAKQVSNGAKRAVKKRSADADLTRSTPKRSRRTQGPEGLATPAQLESSLAISISTDADAISETTVVTNRAPLVLAFAFVLLKYTMPEQPISSRLSLAQAVVSANSRSKAAKLGIEKGPSAEEEGWAKGQPSVKVLGREISVLKRLGYFGDPEGEDGGCQASSITLPEEAKVSEDSPSLWGLDLEALRKSNGPVLPGASRGQSSILPIYRPESARDYLLKSFSFDEQDSSVAQSKKRGNPAEMGSNQEKCLGLLLGAVDLLCTSWSSTLSKYELDRRAWAWYLKVRPDVQAGPAGWGQKGRVHLSDILALRK
;
A
#
# COMPACT_ATOMS: atom_id res chain seq x y z
N MET A 1 -29.94 -41.36 18.12
CA MET A 1 -28.48 -41.53 18.37
C MET A 1 -27.77 -40.45 17.57
N ALA A 2 -27.10 -39.49 18.22
CA ALA A 2 -26.32 -38.48 17.51
C ALA A 2 -25.10 -39.13 16.84
N THR A 3 -24.89 -38.89 15.55
CA THR A 3 -23.74 -39.47 14.85
C THR A 3 -22.44 -38.78 15.29
N LYS A 4 -21.31 -39.50 15.32
CA LYS A 4 -19.98 -38.90 15.64
C LYS A 4 -19.69 -37.68 14.75
N ALA A 5 -20.18 -37.69 13.52
CA ALA A 5 -20.07 -36.61 12.55
C ALA A 5 -20.84 -35.35 12.95
N GLU A 6 -22.05 -35.47 13.50
CA GLU A 6 -22.84 -34.33 13.99
C GLU A 6 -22.16 -33.63 15.16
N VAL A 7 -21.63 -34.39 16.12
CA VAL A 7 -20.91 -33.86 17.27
C VAL A 7 -19.65 -33.10 16.82
N GLN A 8 -18.91 -33.64 15.87
CA GLN A 8 -17.72 -32.99 15.33
C GLN A 8 -18.08 -31.72 14.54
N ALA A 9 -19.18 -31.73 13.79
CA ALA A 9 -19.66 -30.56 13.04
C ALA A 9 -20.05 -29.40 13.97
N ILE A 10 -20.72 -29.68 15.10
CA ILE A 10 -21.09 -28.68 16.10
C ILE A 10 -19.85 -28.11 16.79
N LEU A 11 -18.91 -28.96 17.20
CA LEU A 11 -17.66 -28.51 17.83
C LEU A 11 -16.85 -27.61 16.90
N ARG A 12 -16.81 -27.94 15.60
CA ARG A 12 -16.17 -27.10 14.58
C ARG A 12 -16.90 -25.78 14.41
N PHE A 13 -18.24 -25.79 14.37
CA PHE A 13 -19.05 -24.59 14.29
C PHE A 13 -18.86 -23.68 15.53
N LEU A 14 -18.91 -24.26 16.74
CA LEU A 14 -18.80 -23.50 17.98
C LEU A 14 -17.44 -22.79 18.12
N SER A 15 -16.37 -23.48 17.73
CA SER A 15 -15.00 -22.96 17.78
C SER A 15 -14.69 -21.97 16.64
N GLN A 16 -15.11 -22.26 15.40
CA GLN A 16 -14.71 -21.46 14.24
C GLN A 16 -15.66 -20.29 13.93
N GLU A 17 -16.97 -20.53 13.95
CA GLU A 17 -17.98 -19.55 13.51
C GLU A 17 -18.51 -18.71 14.69
N SER A 18 -18.70 -19.35 15.85
CA SER A 18 -19.09 -18.63 17.07
C SER A 18 -17.93 -18.30 18.01
N LYS A 19 -16.68 -18.61 17.67
CA LYS A 19 -15.47 -18.26 18.45
C LYS A 19 -15.58 -18.55 19.96
N VAL A 20 -16.25 -19.63 20.32
CA VAL A 20 -16.36 -20.08 21.72
C VAL A 20 -15.12 -20.91 22.04
N PRO A 21 -14.46 -20.70 23.20
CA PRO A 21 -13.33 -21.53 23.62
C PRO A 21 -13.67 -23.02 23.58
N LEU A 22 -12.77 -23.83 23.01
CA LEU A 22 -13.02 -25.25 22.74
C LEU A 22 -13.40 -26.04 24.01
N ALA A 23 -12.78 -25.71 25.15
CA ALA A 23 -13.09 -26.33 26.44
C ALA A 23 -14.55 -26.09 26.87
N LEU A 24 -15.06 -24.87 26.69
CA LEU A 24 -16.47 -24.54 26.98
C LEU A 24 -17.42 -25.17 25.96
N ALA A 25 -17.01 -25.26 24.70
CA ALA A 25 -17.79 -25.92 23.66
C ALA A 25 -17.98 -27.41 23.98
N ILE A 26 -16.90 -28.13 24.33
CA ILE A 26 -16.93 -29.56 24.70
C ILE A 26 -17.80 -29.80 25.93
N ALA A 27 -17.68 -28.96 26.96
CA ALA A 27 -18.50 -29.06 28.17
C ALA A 27 -20.01 -28.95 27.90
N LYS A 28 -20.39 -28.15 26.90
CA LYS A 28 -21.80 -27.86 26.56
C LYS A 28 -22.39 -28.73 25.45
N VAL A 29 -21.61 -29.63 24.84
CA VAL A 29 -22.13 -30.58 23.83
C VAL A 29 -23.17 -31.52 24.43
N LYS A 30 -23.02 -31.94 25.69
CA LYS A 30 -24.00 -32.81 26.38
C LYS A 30 -25.33 -32.07 26.57
N ASP A 31 -25.29 -30.85 27.12
CA ASP A 31 -26.47 -30.01 27.32
C ASP A 31 -27.19 -29.67 25.99
N LEU A 32 -26.44 -29.45 24.90
CA LEU A 32 -26.97 -29.21 23.55
C LEU A 32 -27.59 -30.47 22.94
N ARG A 33 -27.06 -31.66 23.27
CA ARG A 33 -27.61 -32.96 22.87
C ARG A 33 -28.93 -33.22 23.58
N ASP A 34 -29.00 -32.95 24.86
CA ASP A 34 -30.20 -33.15 25.68
C ASP A 34 -31.33 -32.19 25.24
N SER A 35 -30.97 -31.01 24.73
CA SER A 35 -31.91 -30.04 24.15
C SER A 35 -32.22 -30.26 22.66
N ASN A 36 -31.72 -31.34 22.05
CA ASN A 36 -31.88 -31.68 20.62
C ASN A 36 -31.41 -30.57 19.64
N LEU A 37 -30.43 -29.74 20.04
CA LEU A 37 -29.87 -28.63 19.25
C LEU A 37 -28.57 -29.03 18.55
N LEU A 38 -28.56 -30.20 17.92
CA LEU A 38 -27.37 -30.76 17.26
C LEU A 38 -27.21 -30.32 15.81
N ASN A 39 -28.24 -29.72 15.21
CA ASN A 39 -28.18 -29.20 13.85
C ASN A 39 -27.97 -27.67 13.85
N ILE A 40 -27.14 -27.17 12.94
CA ILE A 40 -26.86 -25.74 12.75
C ILE A 40 -28.17 -24.97 12.43
N GLU A 41 -29.11 -25.61 11.74
CA GLU A 41 -30.44 -25.05 11.46
C GLU A 41 -31.34 -24.97 12.69
N ALA A 42 -31.26 -25.96 13.58
CA ALA A 42 -31.98 -25.95 14.85
C ALA A 42 -31.42 -24.85 15.77
N LEU A 43 -30.10 -24.64 15.78
CA LEU A 43 -29.44 -23.55 16.51
C LEU A 43 -29.81 -22.15 15.99
N ALA A 44 -30.08 -22.02 14.69
CA ALA A 44 -30.52 -20.74 14.10
C ALA A 44 -31.97 -20.38 14.44
N LYS A 45 -32.82 -21.40 14.66
CA LYS A 45 -34.25 -21.27 15.01
C LYS A 45 -34.51 -21.29 16.53
N ALA A 46 -33.54 -21.71 17.34
CA ALA A 46 -33.67 -21.77 18.80
C ALA A 46 -33.87 -20.37 19.42
N ASP A 47 -34.65 -20.32 20.50
CA ASP A 47 -34.88 -19.08 21.24
C ASP A 47 -33.63 -18.68 22.05
N ILE A 48 -33.36 -17.39 22.12
CA ILE A 48 -32.16 -16.83 22.78
C ILE A 48 -32.18 -17.17 24.28
N LYS A 49 -33.37 -17.27 24.87
CA LYS A 49 -33.56 -17.66 26.28
C LYS A 49 -33.13 -19.11 26.54
N GLN A 50 -33.40 -20.03 25.63
CA GLN A 50 -32.98 -21.43 25.74
C GLN A 50 -31.45 -21.56 25.62
N LEU A 51 -30.84 -20.83 24.69
CA LEU A 51 -29.38 -20.78 24.57
C LEU A 51 -28.72 -20.11 25.78
N GLN A 52 -29.37 -19.14 26.41
CA GLN A 52 -28.87 -18.51 27.62
C GLN A 52 -28.87 -19.46 28.82
N THR A 53 -29.88 -20.31 28.96
CA THR A 53 -29.93 -21.36 29.99
C THR A 53 -28.86 -22.43 29.77
N ILE A 54 -28.53 -22.74 28.52
CA ILE A 54 -27.50 -23.76 28.21
C ILE A 54 -26.08 -23.21 28.45
N PHE A 55 -25.80 -21.99 27.98
CA PHE A 55 -24.45 -21.41 28.05
C PHE A 55 -24.19 -20.61 29.34
N ASN A 56 -25.19 -20.38 30.18
CA ASN A 56 -25.13 -19.53 31.39
C ASN A 56 -24.48 -18.16 31.15
N ASN A 57 -24.51 -17.67 29.90
CA ASN A 57 -23.86 -16.44 29.49
C ASN A 57 -24.59 -15.80 28.31
N ALA A 58 -25.17 -14.63 28.55
CA ALA A 58 -25.96 -13.89 27.57
C ALA A 58 -25.15 -13.43 26.33
N LYS A 59 -23.84 -13.19 26.47
CA LYS A 59 -22.98 -12.78 25.35
C LYS A 59 -22.70 -13.96 24.43
N ILE A 60 -22.39 -15.13 25.00
CA ILE A 60 -22.10 -16.36 24.25
C ILE A 60 -23.37 -16.86 23.54
N ALA A 61 -24.53 -16.82 24.20
CA ALA A 61 -25.80 -17.20 23.59
C ALA A 61 -26.13 -16.36 22.33
N LYS A 62 -25.95 -15.03 22.40
CA LYS A 62 -26.11 -14.13 21.24
C LYS A 62 -25.09 -14.41 20.14
N GLN A 63 -23.84 -14.70 20.52
CA GLN A 63 -22.75 -15.01 19.59
C GLN A 63 -23.00 -16.33 18.83
N VAL A 64 -23.52 -17.35 19.52
CA VAL A 64 -23.90 -18.65 18.94
C VAL A 64 -25.11 -18.50 18.01
N SER A 65 -26.17 -17.78 18.43
CA SER A 65 -27.36 -17.53 17.58
C SER A 65 -27.00 -16.75 16.30
N ASN A 66 -26.18 -15.70 16.43
CA ASN A 66 -25.72 -14.92 15.29
C ASN A 66 -24.73 -15.71 14.41
N GLY A 67 -23.90 -16.57 15.00
CA GLY A 67 -23.07 -17.53 14.26
C GLY A 67 -23.92 -18.51 13.45
N ALA A 68 -24.99 -19.04 14.04
CA ALA A 68 -25.83 -20.07 13.42
C ALA A 68 -26.62 -19.50 12.26
N LYS A 69 -27.22 -18.31 12.43
CA LYS A 69 -27.90 -17.57 11.36
C LYS A 69 -26.97 -17.24 10.17
N ARG A 70 -25.71 -16.92 10.44
CA ARG A 70 -24.69 -16.70 9.39
C ARG A 70 -24.30 -17.99 8.67
N ALA A 71 -24.14 -19.09 9.40
CA ALA A 71 -23.80 -20.39 8.82
C ALA A 71 -24.95 -20.96 7.96
N VAL A 72 -26.20 -20.79 8.37
CA VAL A 72 -27.37 -21.17 7.56
C VAL A 72 -27.45 -20.32 6.29
N LYS A 73 -27.30 -19.00 6.41
CA LYS A 73 -27.30 -18.08 5.24
C LYS A 73 -26.18 -18.40 4.23
N LYS A 74 -25.04 -18.91 4.71
CA LYS A 74 -23.91 -19.32 3.87
C LYS A 74 -24.13 -20.67 3.17
N ARG A 75 -24.84 -21.61 3.80
CA ARG A 75 -25.23 -22.89 3.16
C ARG A 75 -26.37 -22.74 2.16
N SER A 76 -27.36 -21.89 2.44
CA SER A 76 -28.41 -21.57 1.46
C SER A 76 -27.88 -20.79 0.25
N ALA A 77 -26.76 -20.08 0.40
CA ALA A 77 -26.08 -19.40 -0.70
C ALA A 77 -25.23 -20.33 -1.57
N ASP A 78 -24.95 -21.57 -1.15
CA ASP A 78 -24.13 -22.53 -1.91
C ASP A 78 -24.97 -23.41 -2.85
N ALA A 79 -26.28 -23.50 -2.64
CA ALA A 79 -27.21 -24.27 -3.48
C ALA A 79 -27.76 -23.47 -4.68
N ASP A 80 -27.54 -22.15 -4.73
CA ASP A 80 -28.16 -21.25 -5.73
C ASP A 80 -27.14 -20.30 -6.38
N LEU A 81 -25.93 -20.81 -6.65
CA LEU A 81 -24.87 -20.06 -7.33
C LEU A 81 -24.33 -20.80 -8.56
N THR A 82 -25.18 -20.95 -9.57
CA THR A 82 -24.78 -20.36 -10.86
C THR A 82 -25.05 -18.86 -10.77
N ARG A 83 -23.95 -18.08 -10.79
CA ARG A 83 -23.91 -16.61 -10.92
C ARG A 83 -24.09 -15.79 -9.62
N SER A 84 -23.02 -15.04 -9.32
CA SER A 84 -22.86 -13.90 -8.38
C SER A 84 -22.22 -14.20 -7.01
N THR A 85 -20.88 -14.18 -7.00
CA THR A 85 -20.08 -14.11 -5.77
C THR A 85 -20.10 -12.68 -5.18
N PRO A 86 -20.21 -12.53 -3.84
CA PRO A 86 -20.06 -11.23 -3.19
C PRO A 86 -18.57 -10.83 -3.14
N LYS A 87 -18.31 -9.54 -3.40
CA LYS A 87 -16.99 -8.88 -3.40
C LYS A 87 -16.14 -9.27 -2.19
N ARG A 88 -15.27 -10.25 -2.40
CA ARG A 88 -14.08 -10.52 -1.58
C ARG A 88 -12.99 -9.60 -2.11
N SER A 89 -12.38 -8.80 -1.23
CA SER A 89 -11.19 -8.00 -1.56
C SER A 89 -10.22 -8.87 -2.36
N ARG A 90 -9.77 -8.35 -3.50
CA ARG A 90 -8.97 -9.03 -4.52
C ARG A 90 -7.70 -9.64 -3.92
N ARG A 91 -7.86 -10.84 -3.36
CA ARG A 91 -6.80 -11.80 -3.11
C ARG A 91 -6.55 -12.41 -4.47
N THR A 92 -5.47 -11.98 -5.11
CA THR A 92 -4.92 -12.64 -6.29
C THR A 92 -4.93 -14.14 -6.04
N GLN A 93 -5.59 -14.84 -6.96
CA GLN A 93 -5.63 -16.29 -7.00
C GLN A 93 -4.20 -16.82 -7.19
N GLY A 94 -4.00 -18.07 -6.79
CA GLY A 94 -2.71 -18.70 -6.64
C GLY A 94 -2.00 -19.06 -7.95
N PRO A 95 -1.16 -20.10 -7.89
CA PRO A 95 0.19 -20.14 -8.44
C PRO A 95 0.18 -20.29 -9.97
N GLU A 96 1.20 -19.75 -10.62
CA GLU A 96 1.42 -19.68 -12.08
C GLU A 96 0.72 -18.50 -12.79
N GLY A 97 1.53 -17.47 -13.03
CA GLY A 97 1.14 -16.22 -13.64
C GLY A 97 2.08 -15.12 -13.17
N LEU A 98 3.39 -15.32 -13.35
CA LEU A 98 4.36 -14.24 -13.20
C LEU A 98 3.98 -13.20 -14.24
N ALA A 99 3.20 -12.18 -13.85
CA ALA A 99 2.96 -11.03 -14.70
C ALA A 99 4.33 -10.56 -15.18
N THR A 100 4.52 -10.48 -16.49
CA THR A 100 5.82 -10.09 -17.04
C THR A 100 6.19 -8.72 -16.47
N PRO A 101 7.49 -8.39 -16.30
CA PRO A 101 7.89 -7.08 -15.79
C PRO A 101 7.21 -5.93 -16.55
N ALA A 102 7.05 -6.06 -17.87
CA ALA A 102 6.35 -5.08 -18.71
C ALA A 102 4.84 -4.95 -18.41
N GLN A 103 4.14 -6.05 -18.10
CA GLN A 103 2.73 -6.02 -17.70
C GLN A 103 2.55 -5.30 -16.36
N LEU A 104 3.47 -5.55 -15.43
CA LEU A 104 3.50 -4.85 -14.14
C LEU A 104 3.67 -3.35 -14.35
N GLU A 105 4.66 -2.90 -15.12
CA GLU A 105 4.86 -1.46 -15.36
C GLU A 105 3.68 -0.81 -16.07
N SER A 106 3.10 -1.49 -17.07
CA SER A 106 1.90 -1.01 -17.77
C SER A 106 0.72 -0.82 -16.81
N SER A 107 0.56 -1.71 -15.83
CA SER A 107 -0.49 -1.61 -14.82
C SER A 107 -0.28 -0.46 -13.82
N LEU A 108 0.99 -0.05 -13.63
CA LEU A 108 1.36 1.01 -12.70
C LEU A 108 1.43 2.39 -13.35
N ALA A 109 1.37 2.48 -14.68
CA ALA A 109 1.40 3.75 -15.39
C ALA A 109 0.34 4.73 -14.85
N ILE A 110 0.75 5.99 -14.74
CA ILE A 110 -0.08 7.12 -14.31
C ILE A 110 0.00 8.17 -15.41
N SER A 111 -1.14 8.69 -15.86
CA SER A 111 -1.21 9.76 -16.85
C SER A 111 -0.64 11.06 -16.27
N ILE A 112 0.26 11.70 -17.02
CA ILE A 112 0.84 13.01 -16.70
C ILE A 112 0.27 14.01 -17.70
N SER A 113 -0.27 15.13 -17.24
CA SER A 113 -0.76 16.20 -18.12
C SER A 113 0.39 17.10 -18.57
N THR A 114 0.38 17.53 -19.82
CA THR A 114 1.34 18.52 -20.36
C THR A 114 0.71 19.90 -20.58
N ASP A 115 -0.61 20.01 -20.36
CA ASP A 115 -1.37 21.24 -20.58
C ASP A 115 -1.08 22.29 -19.48
N ALA A 116 -0.21 23.25 -19.79
CA ALA A 116 0.23 24.26 -18.84
C ALA A 116 -0.88 25.23 -18.42
N ASP A 117 -1.82 25.53 -19.31
CA ASP A 117 -2.89 26.50 -19.06
C ASP A 117 -3.89 25.90 -18.06
N ALA A 118 -4.36 24.67 -18.32
CA ALA A 118 -5.22 23.94 -17.39
C ALA A 118 -4.55 23.69 -16.04
N ILE A 119 -3.23 23.43 -16.03
CA ILE A 119 -2.47 23.31 -14.78
C ILE A 119 -2.50 24.63 -14.02
N SER A 120 -2.26 25.77 -14.68
CA SER A 120 -2.16 27.07 -14.00
C SER A 120 -3.44 27.51 -13.30
N GLU A 121 -4.61 27.16 -13.84
CA GLU A 121 -5.92 27.51 -13.28
C GLU A 121 -6.39 26.57 -12.17
N THR A 122 -5.70 25.45 -11.94
CA THR A 122 -6.17 24.39 -11.05
C THR A 122 -5.66 24.57 -9.62
N THR A 123 -6.58 24.49 -8.65
CA THR A 123 -6.26 24.31 -7.23
C THR A 123 -6.56 22.88 -6.77
N VAL A 124 -5.60 22.24 -6.09
CA VAL A 124 -5.72 20.87 -5.57
C VAL A 124 -5.78 20.89 -4.04
N VAL A 125 -6.62 20.04 -3.46
CA VAL A 125 -6.68 19.80 -2.02
C VAL A 125 -6.01 18.47 -1.69
N THR A 126 -4.99 18.49 -0.84
CA THR A 126 -4.21 17.30 -0.48
C THR A 126 -3.56 17.40 0.89
N ASN A 127 -3.08 16.26 1.39
CA ASN A 127 -2.22 16.16 2.56
C ASN A 127 -0.75 16.41 2.17
N ARG A 128 0.08 16.77 3.16
CA ARG A 128 1.54 16.94 2.94
C ARG A 128 2.25 15.67 2.43
N ALA A 129 1.94 14.50 3.00
CA ALA A 129 2.62 13.26 2.67
C ALA A 129 2.40 12.77 1.21
N PRO A 130 1.16 12.72 0.68
CA PRO A 130 0.91 12.46 -0.73
C PRO A 130 1.60 13.47 -1.67
N LEU A 131 1.66 14.75 -1.29
CA LEU A 131 2.37 15.74 -2.11
C LEU A 131 3.88 15.45 -2.18
N VAL A 132 4.52 15.09 -1.06
CA VAL A 132 5.93 14.61 -1.07
C VAL A 132 6.07 13.38 -1.96
N LEU A 133 5.12 12.44 -1.91
CA LEU A 133 5.14 11.23 -2.73
C LEU A 133 5.12 11.57 -4.23
N ALA A 134 4.26 12.51 -4.64
CA ALA A 134 4.18 12.98 -6.02
C ALA A 134 5.48 13.67 -6.47
N PHE A 135 6.05 14.56 -5.64
CA PHE A 135 7.33 15.20 -5.92
C PHE A 135 8.47 14.19 -6.07
N ALA A 136 8.58 13.24 -5.14
CA ALA A 136 9.60 12.19 -5.19
C ALA A 136 9.44 11.33 -6.45
N PHE A 137 8.22 10.89 -6.75
CA PHE A 137 7.95 10.03 -7.91
C PHE A 137 8.37 10.68 -9.23
N VAL A 138 8.02 11.96 -9.44
CA VAL A 138 8.39 12.69 -10.66
C VAL A 138 9.88 13.00 -10.68
N LEU A 139 10.46 13.47 -9.58
CA LEU A 139 11.89 13.77 -9.49
C LEU A 139 12.76 12.56 -9.88
N LEU A 140 12.38 11.37 -9.43
CA LEU A 140 13.10 10.13 -9.71
C LEU A 140 13.19 9.81 -11.20
N LYS A 141 12.27 10.32 -12.04
CA LYS A 141 12.38 10.24 -13.51
C LYS A 141 13.64 10.94 -14.03
N TYR A 142 14.10 12.00 -13.36
CA TYR A 142 15.22 12.83 -13.78
C TYR A 142 16.52 12.46 -13.05
N THR A 143 16.43 12.14 -11.76
CA THR A 143 17.61 11.80 -10.96
C THR A 143 18.05 10.36 -11.15
N MET A 144 17.11 9.44 -11.38
CA MET A 144 17.33 8.00 -11.53
C MET A 144 16.51 7.43 -12.72
N PRO A 145 16.76 7.90 -13.96
CA PRO A 145 16.00 7.49 -15.15
C PRO A 145 16.05 5.98 -15.42
N GLU A 146 17.12 5.29 -15.01
CA GLU A 146 17.31 3.85 -15.11
C GLU A 146 16.25 3.05 -14.33
N GLN A 147 15.66 3.64 -13.29
CA GLN A 147 14.70 2.95 -12.43
C GLN A 147 13.33 2.89 -13.12
N PRO A 148 12.69 1.71 -13.21
CA PRO A 148 11.33 1.60 -13.75
C PRO A 148 10.28 2.27 -12.85
N ILE A 149 9.05 2.45 -13.34
CA ILE A 149 7.96 3.15 -12.65
C ILE A 149 7.69 2.53 -11.26
N SER A 150 7.65 1.21 -11.19
CA SER A 150 7.51 0.46 -9.95
C SER A 150 8.61 0.76 -8.93
N SER A 151 9.87 0.77 -9.35
CA SER A 151 11.00 1.13 -8.49
C SER A 151 10.90 2.58 -8.02
N ARG A 152 10.54 3.52 -8.91
CA ARG A 152 10.33 4.92 -8.55
C ARG A 152 9.24 5.09 -7.50
N LEU A 153 8.10 4.41 -7.66
CA LEU A 153 6.98 4.44 -6.69
C LEU A 153 7.40 3.87 -5.33
N SER A 154 8.15 2.78 -5.32
CA SER A 154 8.65 2.15 -4.08
C SER A 154 9.63 3.05 -3.34
N LEU A 155 10.61 3.62 -4.03
CA LEU A 155 11.59 4.55 -3.46
C LEU A 155 10.90 5.82 -2.94
N ALA A 156 9.96 6.37 -3.71
CA ALA A 156 9.18 7.54 -3.30
C ALA A 156 8.37 7.27 -2.02
N GLN A 157 7.75 6.10 -1.92
CA GLN A 157 7.02 5.69 -0.72
C GLN A 157 7.94 5.51 0.50
N ALA A 158 9.17 5.05 0.28
CA ALA A 158 10.16 4.93 1.34
C ALA A 158 10.56 6.30 1.90
N VAL A 159 10.79 7.32 1.04
CA VAL A 159 11.05 8.72 1.47
C VAL A 159 9.91 9.21 2.37
N VAL A 160 8.68 9.04 1.90
CA VAL A 160 7.48 9.57 2.56
C VAL A 160 7.28 8.89 3.92
N SER A 161 7.51 7.58 3.98
CA SER A 161 7.38 6.81 5.22
C SER A 161 8.44 7.22 6.25
N ALA A 162 9.70 7.37 5.83
CA ALA A 162 10.79 7.83 6.70
C ALA A 162 10.55 9.26 7.22
N ASN A 163 10.10 10.18 6.36
CA ASN A 163 9.77 11.56 6.73
C ASN A 163 8.54 11.64 7.66
N SER A 164 7.51 10.84 7.39
CA SER A 164 6.31 10.76 8.22
C SER A 164 6.67 10.26 9.64
N ARG A 165 7.43 9.17 9.76
CA ARG A 165 7.87 8.61 11.04
C ARG A 165 8.75 9.59 11.83
N SER A 166 9.75 10.18 11.17
CA SER A 166 10.58 11.23 11.78
C SER A 166 9.75 12.39 12.32
N LYS A 167 8.65 12.75 11.64
CA LYS A 167 7.73 13.79 12.09
C LYS A 167 6.82 13.30 13.22
N ALA A 168 6.32 12.07 13.16
CA ALA A 168 5.49 11.46 14.20
C ALA A 168 6.25 11.37 15.54
N ALA A 169 7.51 10.94 15.51
CA ALA A 169 8.40 10.92 16.67
C ALA A 169 8.60 12.33 17.25
N LYS A 170 8.92 13.33 16.40
CA LYS A 170 9.04 14.74 16.83
C LYS A 170 7.77 15.34 17.41
N LEU A 171 6.60 14.83 17.03
CA LEU A 171 5.30 15.26 17.56
C LEU A 171 4.87 14.46 18.79
N GLY A 172 5.64 13.45 19.21
CA GLY A 172 5.29 12.56 20.32
C GLY A 172 4.11 11.63 20.03
N ILE A 173 3.75 11.45 18.75
CA ILE A 173 2.65 10.56 18.33
C ILE A 173 3.12 9.10 18.37
N GLU A 174 4.35 8.86 17.90
CA GLU A 174 4.97 7.55 17.91
C GLU A 174 5.80 7.39 19.19
N LYS A 175 5.65 6.25 19.87
CA LYS A 175 6.36 5.94 21.12
C LYS A 175 7.42 4.88 20.84
N GLY A 176 8.65 5.15 21.29
CA GLY A 176 9.79 4.23 21.18
C GLY A 176 10.72 4.58 20.01
N PRO A 177 11.89 3.93 19.95
CA PRO A 177 12.84 4.12 18.87
C PRO A 177 12.31 3.56 17.55
N SER A 178 12.60 4.26 16.47
CA SER A 178 12.30 3.79 15.11
C SER A 178 13.24 2.65 14.71
N ALA A 179 12.83 1.82 13.74
CA ALA A 179 13.72 0.79 13.20
C ALA A 179 15.05 1.36 12.65
N GLU A 180 15.05 2.60 12.13
CA GLU A 180 16.27 3.31 11.71
C GLU A 180 17.21 3.58 12.91
N GLU A 181 16.67 4.07 14.03
CA GLU A 181 17.43 4.38 15.25
C GLU A 181 17.94 3.12 15.97
N GLU A 182 17.18 2.03 15.90
CA GLU A 182 17.61 0.71 16.38
C GLU A 182 18.71 0.09 15.48
N GLY A 183 19.01 0.70 14.34
CA GLY A 183 20.10 0.27 13.46
C GLY A 183 19.72 -0.85 12.48
N TRP A 184 18.44 -1.08 12.21
CA TRP A 184 17.99 -2.07 11.20
C TRP A 184 18.44 -1.71 9.77
N ALA A 185 18.82 -0.45 9.54
CA ALA A 185 19.40 0.00 8.28
C ALA A 185 20.90 -0.36 8.11
N LYS A 186 21.61 -0.73 9.19
CA LYS A 186 23.07 -0.92 9.15
C LYS A 186 23.44 -2.10 8.24
N GLY A 187 24.36 -1.84 7.31
CA GLY A 187 24.84 -2.83 6.34
C GLY A 187 23.95 -3.03 5.11
N GLN A 188 22.79 -2.37 5.05
CA GLN A 188 21.96 -2.35 3.83
C GLN A 188 22.46 -1.27 2.86
N PRO A 189 22.43 -1.51 1.54
CA PRO A 189 22.68 -0.45 0.57
C PRO A 189 21.72 0.72 0.78
N SER A 190 22.20 1.95 0.58
CA SER A 190 21.38 3.15 0.74
C SER A 190 21.49 4.08 -0.47
N VAL A 191 20.39 4.73 -0.81
CA VAL A 191 20.33 5.75 -1.87
C VAL A 191 19.74 7.04 -1.30
N LYS A 192 20.21 8.18 -1.78
CA LYS A 192 19.72 9.49 -1.38
C LYS A 192 18.63 9.97 -2.34
N VAL A 193 17.45 10.28 -1.79
CA VAL A 193 16.30 10.84 -2.54
C VAL A 193 15.68 11.97 -1.72
N LEU A 194 15.43 13.11 -2.36
CA LEU A 194 14.97 14.35 -1.72
C LEU A 194 15.80 14.73 -0.49
N GLY A 195 17.12 14.60 -0.59
CA GLY A 195 18.03 14.93 0.51
C GLY A 195 18.08 13.92 1.65
N ARG A 196 17.31 12.82 1.61
CA ARG A 196 17.27 11.80 2.66
C ARG A 196 17.83 10.45 2.17
N GLU A 197 18.62 9.80 3.02
CA GLU A 197 19.12 8.44 2.79
C GLU A 197 18.03 7.41 3.09
N ILE A 198 17.90 6.42 2.22
CA ILE A 198 16.91 5.35 2.30
C ILE A 198 17.60 4.02 2.04
N SER A 199 17.32 3.02 2.86
CA SER A 199 17.77 1.64 2.60
C SER A 199 17.02 1.03 1.43
N VAL A 200 17.77 0.38 0.53
CA VAL A 200 17.24 -0.21 -0.69
C VAL A 200 17.61 -1.69 -0.80
N LEU A 201 16.79 -2.42 -1.54
CA LEU A 201 17.02 -3.81 -1.91
C LEU A 201 17.12 -3.92 -3.43
N LYS A 202 18.09 -4.67 -3.94
CA LYS A 202 18.20 -4.94 -5.39
C LYS A 202 17.02 -5.81 -5.84
N ARG A 203 16.42 -5.44 -6.97
CA ARG A 203 15.39 -6.22 -7.65
C ARG A 203 16.06 -7.15 -8.66
N LEU A 204 15.83 -8.46 -8.50
CA LEU A 204 16.25 -9.48 -9.45
C LEU A 204 15.21 -9.62 -10.58
N GLY A 205 15.66 -9.93 -11.80
CA GLY A 205 14.79 -10.26 -12.94
C GLY A 205 14.22 -9.09 -13.75
N TYR A 206 14.82 -7.90 -13.67
CA TYR A 206 14.48 -6.78 -14.57
C TYR A 206 15.48 -6.60 -15.72
N PHE A 207 16.73 -7.00 -15.48
CA PHE A 207 17.72 -7.28 -16.50
C PHE A 207 17.70 -8.80 -16.67
N GLY A 208 17.67 -9.28 -17.92
CA GLY A 208 17.93 -10.69 -18.16
C GLY A 208 19.28 -10.99 -17.53
N ASP A 209 19.31 -11.84 -16.51
CA ASP A 209 20.59 -12.42 -16.10
C ASP A 209 21.15 -13.07 -17.37
N PRO A 210 22.38 -12.75 -17.81
CA PRO A 210 23.02 -13.57 -18.83
C PRO A 210 23.02 -14.99 -18.26
N GLU A 211 22.32 -15.90 -18.93
CA GLU A 211 22.17 -17.26 -18.47
C GLU A 211 23.56 -17.86 -18.21
N GLY A 212 23.80 -18.23 -16.94
CA GLY A 212 24.78 -19.20 -16.51
C GLY A 212 26.25 -18.76 -16.55
N GLU A 213 26.82 -18.53 -15.36
CA GLU A 213 28.08 -19.19 -15.00
C GLU A 213 28.21 -19.23 -13.47
N ASP A 214 28.38 -20.45 -12.97
CA ASP A 214 28.69 -20.75 -11.58
C ASP A 214 29.98 -20.04 -11.14
N GLY A 215 29.92 -19.41 -9.96
CA GLY A 215 31.07 -19.32 -9.05
C GLY A 215 32.13 -18.25 -9.31
N GLY A 216 32.30 -17.37 -8.32
CA GLY A 216 33.62 -16.81 -8.00
C GLY A 216 33.72 -15.29 -8.04
N CYS A 217 34.08 -14.72 -6.89
CA CYS A 217 34.59 -13.36 -6.79
C CYS A 217 35.85 -13.22 -7.64
N GLN A 218 35.97 -12.16 -8.44
CA GLN A 218 37.18 -11.32 -8.46
C GLN A 218 36.99 -10.02 -9.24
N ALA A 219 37.56 -8.96 -8.68
CA ALA A 219 37.67 -7.65 -9.27
C ALA A 219 38.77 -7.63 -10.34
N SER A 220 38.50 -7.00 -11.48
CA SER A 220 39.57 -6.44 -12.31
C SER A 220 39.01 -5.40 -13.29
N SER A 221 39.53 -4.19 -13.14
CA SER A 221 39.52 -3.06 -14.05
C SER A 221 39.99 -3.39 -15.47
N ILE A 222 39.46 -2.70 -16.49
CA ILE A 222 40.20 -1.87 -17.50
C ILE A 222 39.34 -1.57 -18.75
N THR A 223 39.04 -0.27 -18.89
CA THR A 223 39.11 0.62 -20.08
C THR A 223 38.11 0.54 -21.26
N LEU A 224 37.57 1.73 -21.57
CA LEU A 224 36.70 2.16 -22.68
C LEU A 224 37.45 2.26 -24.04
N PRO A 225 36.74 2.24 -25.20
CA PRO A 225 36.20 3.49 -25.78
C PRO A 225 34.72 3.46 -26.30
N GLU A 226 34.10 4.65 -26.28
CA GLU A 226 33.11 5.31 -27.18
C GLU A 226 32.46 4.46 -28.30
N GLU A 227 31.14 4.46 -28.59
CA GLU A 227 30.05 5.44 -28.46
C GLU A 227 28.69 4.72 -28.27
N ALA A 228 27.70 5.42 -27.72
CA ALA A 228 26.27 5.10 -27.72
C ALA A 228 25.83 3.71 -27.17
N LYS A 229 26.04 3.47 -25.87
CA LYS A 229 25.24 2.48 -25.13
C LYS A 229 24.62 3.12 -23.89
N VAL A 230 23.29 3.04 -23.84
CA VAL A 230 22.46 3.37 -22.68
C VAL A 230 23.07 2.67 -21.46
N SER A 231 23.24 3.39 -20.36
CA SER A 231 23.82 2.87 -19.12
C SER A 231 23.00 1.70 -18.55
N GLU A 232 23.37 0.46 -18.90
CA GLU A 232 22.66 -0.78 -18.55
C GLU A 232 23.11 -1.42 -17.21
N ASP A 233 24.12 -0.90 -16.51
CA ASP A 233 24.74 -1.60 -15.37
C ASP A 233 24.20 -1.28 -13.97
N SER A 234 23.06 -0.59 -13.86
CA SER A 234 22.49 -0.25 -12.53
C SER A 234 21.23 -1.09 -12.26
N PRO A 235 21.26 -2.00 -11.27
CA PRO A 235 20.11 -2.85 -10.99
C PRO A 235 18.92 -2.00 -10.53
N SER A 236 17.72 -2.44 -10.89
CA SER A 236 16.51 -1.81 -10.38
C SER A 236 16.40 -2.03 -8.87
N LEU A 237 15.83 -1.05 -8.17
CA LEU A 237 15.84 -0.96 -6.71
C LEU A 237 14.43 -1.00 -6.14
N TRP A 238 14.30 -1.56 -4.94
CA TRP A 238 13.12 -1.48 -4.10
C TRP A 238 13.45 -0.69 -2.83
N GLY A 239 12.51 0.15 -2.38
CA GLY A 239 12.61 0.76 -1.06
C GLY A 239 12.34 -0.29 0.02
N LEU A 240 13.28 -0.46 0.95
CA LEU A 240 13.16 -1.39 2.06
C LEU A 240 12.27 -0.79 3.17
N ASP A 241 11.24 -1.50 3.60
CA ASP A 241 10.44 -1.12 4.77
C ASP A 241 11.07 -1.70 6.04
N LEU A 242 11.88 -0.87 6.70
CA LEU A 242 12.60 -1.25 7.92
C LEU A 242 11.67 -1.68 9.06
N GLU A 243 10.41 -1.21 9.10
CA GLU A 243 9.45 -1.65 10.11
C GLU A 243 8.86 -3.01 9.80
N ALA A 244 8.61 -3.30 8.52
CA ALA A 244 8.23 -4.65 8.10
C ALA A 244 9.39 -5.62 8.34
N LEU A 245 10.62 -5.18 8.08
CA LEU A 245 11.83 -5.96 8.36
C LEU A 245 11.97 -6.25 9.85
N ARG A 246 11.85 -5.22 10.71
CA ARG A 246 11.86 -5.37 12.17
C ARG A 246 10.82 -6.37 12.65
N LYS A 247 9.58 -6.27 12.13
CA LYS A 247 8.49 -7.20 12.48
C LYS A 247 8.72 -8.63 12.01
N SER A 248 9.50 -8.83 10.94
CA SER A 248 9.84 -10.15 10.41
C SER A 248 10.98 -10.85 11.16
N ASN A 249 11.64 -10.20 12.13
CA ASN A 249 12.68 -10.79 13.00
C ASN A 249 13.82 -11.50 12.23
N GLY A 250 14.36 -10.90 11.16
CA GLY A 250 15.58 -11.44 10.55
C GLY A 250 16.13 -10.64 9.38
N PRO A 251 17.45 -10.69 9.12
CA PRO A 251 18.04 -10.09 7.94
C PRO A 251 17.56 -10.83 6.69
N VAL A 252 17.16 -10.08 5.66
CA VAL A 252 16.89 -10.63 4.32
C VAL A 252 18.24 -11.01 3.70
N LEU A 253 18.70 -12.23 3.97
CA LEU A 253 19.84 -12.81 3.27
C LEU A 253 19.43 -13.17 1.83
N PRO A 254 20.21 -12.80 0.81
CA PRO A 254 20.02 -13.32 -0.53
C PRO A 254 20.14 -14.86 -0.49
N GLY A 255 19.05 -15.59 -0.80
CA GLY A 255 19.04 -17.06 -0.86
C GLY A 255 18.29 -17.79 0.26
N ALA A 256 17.85 -17.10 1.32
CA ALA A 256 17.08 -17.73 2.40
C ALA A 256 15.56 -17.64 2.16
N SER A 257 15.03 -18.44 1.23
CA SER A 257 13.57 -18.61 1.10
C SER A 257 13.20 -20.05 0.77
N ARG A 258 13.13 -20.90 1.80
CA ARG A 258 12.39 -22.17 1.78
C ARG A 258 11.59 -22.31 3.07
N GLY A 259 10.52 -21.53 3.20
CA GLY A 259 9.56 -21.72 4.28
C GLY A 259 8.60 -20.55 4.43
N GLN A 260 7.36 -20.74 3.98
CA GLN A 260 6.18 -19.90 4.21
C GLN A 260 6.19 -18.51 3.53
N SER A 261 5.62 -18.43 2.31
CA SER A 261 5.10 -17.22 1.64
C SER A 261 5.69 -15.88 2.12
N SER A 262 6.99 -15.71 1.99
CA SER A 262 7.75 -14.58 2.54
C SER A 262 7.50 -13.34 1.70
N ILE A 263 6.57 -12.50 2.17
CA ILE A 263 6.40 -11.16 1.61
C ILE A 263 7.69 -10.39 1.90
N LEU A 264 8.45 -10.07 0.85
CA LEU A 264 9.64 -9.22 0.97
C LEU A 264 9.26 -7.93 1.73
N PRO A 265 10.05 -7.47 2.71
CA PRO A 265 9.77 -6.27 3.50
C PRO A 265 10.08 -5.00 2.70
N ILE A 266 9.38 -4.81 1.58
CA ILE A 266 9.55 -3.69 0.66
C ILE A 266 8.30 -2.83 0.60
N TYR A 267 8.47 -1.55 0.27
CA TYR A 267 7.35 -0.68 -0.07
C TYR A 267 6.77 -1.09 -1.42
N ARG A 268 5.55 -1.64 -1.41
CA ARG A 268 4.88 -2.12 -2.62
C ARG A 268 4.45 -0.97 -3.53
N PRO A 269 4.78 -1.00 -4.82
CA PRO A 269 4.46 0.08 -5.75
C PRO A 269 2.95 0.23 -5.97
N GLU A 270 2.19 -0.85 -5.93
CA GLU A 270 0.73 -0.81 -6.09
C GLU A 270 0.08 -0.02 -4.96
N SER A 271 0.59 -0.18 -3.73
CA SER A 271 0.09 0.56 -2.56
C SER A 271 0.42 2.05 -2.63
N ALA A 272 1.62 2.39 -3.12
CA ALA A 272 2.02 3.78 -3.33
C ALA A 272 1.18 4.46 -4.42
N ARG A 273 0.94 3.76 -5.55
CA ARG A 273 0.07 4.23 -6.64
C ARG A 273 -1.37 4.46 -6.16
N ASP A 274 -1.94 3.47 -5.47
CA ASP A 274 -3.28 3.57 -4.90
C ASP A 274 -3.39 4.75 -3.91
N TYR A 275 -2.34 5.01 -3.15
CA TYR A 275 -2.30 6.12 -2.22
C TYR A 275 -2.30 7.46 -2.95
N LEU A 276 -1.50 7.63 -4.01
CA LEU A 276 -1.56 8.82 -4.88
C LEU A 276 -2.96 9.02 -5.44
N LEU A 277 -3.52 8.00 -6.08
CA LEU A 277 -4.83 8.09 -6.74
C LEU A 277 -5.97 8.51 -5.79
N LYS A 278 -5.92 8.13 -4.51
CA LYS A 278 -6.99 8.43 -3.55
C LYS A 278 -6.80 9.76 -2.81
N SER A 279 -5.62 10.37 -2.91
CA SER A 279 -5.21 11.46 -2.00
C SER A 279 -5.49 12.87 -2.51
N PHE A 280 -5.71 13.04 -3.81
CA PHE A 280 -5.90 14.36 -4.43
C PHE A 280 -7.36 14.56 -4.85
N SER A 281 -7.84 15.78 -4.71
CA SER A 281 -9.15 16.22 -5.18
C SER A 281 -9.07 17.67 -5.63
N PHE A 282 -9.87 18.04 -6.62
CA PHE A 282 -10.04 19.45 -6.98
C PHE A 282 -10.62 20.23 -5.80
N ASP A 283 -10.23 21.50 -5.72
CA ASP A 283 -10.87 22.41 -4.79
C ASP A 283 -12.30 22.73 -5.26
N GLU A 284 -13.21 22.82 -4.30
CA GLU A 284 -14.64 22.93 -4.56
C GLU A 284 -15.06 24.37 -4.92
N GLN A 285 -14.15 25.33 -4.72
CA GLN A 285 -14.35 26.75 -4.99
C GLN A 285 -13.96 27.16 -6.42
N ASP A 286 -13.28 26.31 -7.19
CA ASP A 286 -13.01 26.59 -8.60
C ASP A 286 -14.29 26.41 -9.43
N SER A 287 -14.81 27.54 -9.91
CA SER A 287 -16.13 27.78 -10.50
C SER A 287 -16.51 26.89 -11.68
N SER A 288 -15.55 26.20 -12.31
CA SER A 288 -15.77 25.30 -13.45
C SER A 288 -16.18 23.87 -13.03
N VAL A 289 -15.93 23.46 -11.78
CA VAL A 289 -16.18 22.08 -11.29
C VAL A 289 -17.35 22.00 -10.30
N ALA A 290 -17.76 23.15 -9.73
CA ALA A 290 -18.83 23.26 -8.74
C ALA A 290 -20.20 22.72 -9.21
N GLN A 291 -20.46 22.62 -10.52
CA GLN A 291 -21.71 22.06 -11.05
C GLN A 291 -21.83 20.52 -10.94
N SER A 292 -20.74 19.81 -10.63
CA SER A 292 -20.72 18.33 -10.62
C SER A 292 -21.12 17.68 -9.29
N LYS A 293 -21.52 18.45 -8.28
CA LYS A 293 -21.77 17.97 -6.91
C LYS A 293 -23.15 17.38 -6.64
N LYS A 294 -23.73 16.67 -7.60
CA LYS A 294 -24.76 15.66 -7.30
C LYS A 294 -24.01 14.35 -7.09
N ARG A 295 -23.75 13.94 -5.82
CA ARG A 295 -23.03 12.70 -5.40
C ARG A 295 -22.65 11.82 -6.60
N GLY A 296 -21.53 12.16 -7.24
CA GLY A 296 -21.12 11.51 -8.48
C GLY A 296 -20.91 10.03 -8.24
N ASN A 297 -21.12 9.23 -9.28
CA ASN A 297 -20.91 7.79 -9.20
C ASN A 297 -19.45 7.52 -8.79
N PRO A 298 -19.10 6.47 -7.99
CA PRO A 298 -17.71 6.23 -7.58
C PRO A 298 -16.70 6.14 -8.74
N ALA A 299 -17.16 5.78 -9.94
CA ALA A 299 -16.38 5.80 -11.16
C ALA A 299 -15.98 7.21 -11.62
N GLU A 300 -16.90 8.19 -11.53
CA GLU A 300 -16.63 9.59 -11.88
C GLU A 300 -15.68 10.23 -10.86
N MET A 301 -15.84 9.90 -9.58
CA MET A 301 -14.92 10.37 -8.54
C MET A 301 -13.50 9.83 -8.78
N GLY A 302 -13.35 8.54 -9.11
CA GLY A 302 -12.05 7.97 -9.47
C GLY A 302 -11.42 8.67 -10.68
N SER A 303 -12.20 8.93 -11.74
CA SER A 303 -11.71 9.65 -12.92
C SER A 303 -11.28 11.09 -12.60
N ASN A 304 -12.01 11.79 -11.73
CA ASN A 304 -11.64 13.15 -11.32
C ASN A 304 -10.36 13.16 -10.47
N GLN A 305 -10.17 12.16 -9.60
CA GLN A 305 -8.93 12.03 -8.83
C GLN A 305 -7.73 11.71 -9.73
N GLU A 306 -7.91 10.85 -10.74
CA GLU A 306 -6.90 10.56 -11.76
C GLU A 306 -6.51 11.80 -12.56
N LYS A 307 -7.49 12.57 -13.04
CA LYS A 307 -7.24 13.84 -13.75
C LYS A 307 -6.52 14.86 -12.87
N CYS A 308 -6.97 15.01 -11.62
CA CYS A 308 -6.36 15.91 -10.64
C CYS A 308 -4.89 15.53 -10.37
N LEU A 309 -4.63 14.23 -10.16
CA LEU A 309 -3.27 13.71 -10.01
C LEU A 309 -2.43 13.98 -11.27
N GLY A 310 -2.98 13.75 -12.46
CA GLY A 310 -2.27 13.97 -13.72
C GLY A 310 -1.84 15.43 -13.94
N LEU A 311 -2.68 16.40 -13.57
CA LEU A 311 -2.34 17.83 -13.59
C LEU A 311 -1.24 18.17 -12.59
N LEU A 312 -1.32 17.66 -11.36
CA LEU A 312 -0.29 17.86 -10.34
C LEU A 312 1.06 17.26 -10.78
N LEU A 313 1.06 16.02 -11.24
CA LEU A 313 2.29 15.37 -11.73
C LEU A 313 2.85 16.13 -12.94
N GLY A 314 1.98 16.63 -13.82
CA GLY A 314 2.35 17.50 -14.93
C GLY A 314 3.05 18.79 -14.49
N ALA A 315 2.52 19.46 -13.47
CA ALA A 315 3.11 20.68 -12.92
C ALA A 315 4.54 20.43 -12.42
N VAL A 316 4.74 19.33 -11.68
CA VAL A 316 6.06 18.94 -11.16
C VAL A 316 6.99 18.50 -12.30
N ASP A 317 6.48 17.82 -13.33
CA ASP A 317 7.26 17.37 -14.49
C ASP A 317 7.76 18.56 -15.32
N LEU A 318 6.90 19.55 -15.56
CA LEU A 318 7.27 20.82 -16.21
C LEU A 318 8.30 21.60 -15.37
N LEU A 319 8.15 21.60 -14.04
CA LEU A 319 9.13 22.16 -13.12
C LEU A 319 10.49 21.48 -13.29
N CYS A 320 10.57 20.15 -13.12
CA CYS A 320 11.81 19.42 -13.27
C CYS A 320 12.44 19.57 -14.66
N THR A 321 11.64 19.54 -15.73
CA THR A 321 12.10 19.72 -17.11
C THR A 321 12.74 21.09 -17.34
N SER A 322 12.16 22.16 -16.79
CA SER A 322 12.73 23.52 -16.95
C SER A 322 14.13 23.67 -16.34
N TRP A 323 14.47 22.85 -15.34
CA TRP A 323 15.75 22.90 -14.65
C TRP A 323 16.72 21.79 -15.06
N SER A 324 16.26 20.72 -15.73
CA SER A 324 17.07 19.51 -15.98
C SER A 324 18.27 19.73 -16.90
N SER A 325 18.24 20.76 -17.75
CA SER A 325 19.37 21.16 -18.59
C SER A 325 20.42 22.01 -17.86
N THR A 326 20.06 22.59 -16.71
CA THR A 326 20.90 23.55 -15.98
C THR A 326 21.48 22.95 -14.70
N LEU A 327 20.71 22.10 -14.01
CA LEU A 327 21.11 21.49 -12.74
C LEU A 327 21.58 20.06 -12.96
N SER A 328 22.64 19.68 -12.24
CA SER A 328 23.01 18.27 -12.13
C SER A 328 21.90 17.47 -11.42
N LYS A 329 21.89 16.14 -11.59
CA LYS A 329 20.96 15.23 -10.89
C LYS A 329 20.96 15.45 -9.37
N TYR A 330 22.15 15.67 -8.79
CA TYR A 330 22.31 15.92 -7.35
C TYR A 330 21.71 17.27 -6.91
N GLU A 331 21.95 18.33 -7.68
CA GLU A 331 21.40 19.66 -7.36
C GLU A 331 19.89 19.69 -7.54
N LEU A 332 19.37 19.00 -8.56
CA LEU A 332 17.93 18.85 -8.78
C LEU A 332 17.27 18.16 -7.58
N ASP A 333 17.85 17.08 -7.07
CA ASP A 333 17.38 16.38 -5.86
C ASP A 333 17.33 17.31 -4.64
N ARG A 334 18.42 18.05 -4.40
CA ARG A 334 18.52 18.99 -3.28
C ARG A 334 17.50 20.13 -3.40
N ARG A 335 17.29 20.67 -4.61
CA ARG A 335 16.42 21.81 -4.85
C ARG A 335 14.94 21.42 -4.84
N ALA A 336 14.61 20.20 -5.24
CA ALA A 336 13.24 19.69 -5.22
C ALA A 336 12.61 19.70 -3.82
N TRP A 337 13.38 19.40 -2.78
CA TRP A 337 12.88 19.53 -1.41
C TRP A 337 12.53 20.99 -1.05
N ALA A 338 13.34 21.96 -1.49
CA ALA A 338 13.06 23.37 -1.26
C ALA A 338 11.82 23.85 -2.03
N TRP A 339 11.60 23.36 -3.25
CA TRP A 339 10.36 23.63 -4.00
C TRP A 339 9.13 23.07 -3.29
N TYR A 340 9.19 21.81 -2.85
CA TYR A 340 8.11 21.22 -2.05
C TYR A 340 7.80 22.07 -0.81
N LEU A 341 8.81 22.55 -0.08
CA LEU A 341 8.58 23.37 1.12
C LEU A 341 7.87 24.69 0.83
N LYS A 342 8.04 25.26 -0.37
CA LYS A 342 7.38 26.51 -0.79
C LYS A 342 5.92 26.32 -1.19
N VAL A 343 5.57 25.17 -1.76
CA VAL A 343 4.22 24.91 -2.33
C VAL A 343 3.37 23.94 -1.51
N ARG A 344 3.92 23.39 -0.41
CA ARG A 344 3.18 22.46 0.44
C ARG A 344 1.96 23.13 1.06
N PRO A 345 0.89 22.37 1.34
CA PRO A 345 -0.28 22.93 1.99
C PRO A 345 0.05 23.44 3.40
N ASP A 346 -0.52 24.59 3.71
CA ASP A 346 -0.54 25.16 5.06
C ASP A 346 -1.52 24.39 5.93
N VAL A 347 -1.01 23.89 7.05
CA VAL A 347 -1.78 23.15 8.06
C VAL A 347 -1.31 23.57 9.44
N GLN A 348 -2.12 23.31 10.45
CA GLN A 348 -1.85 23.71 11.83
C GLN A 348 -0.50 23.17 12.34
N ALA A 349 0.12 23.92 13.24
CA ALA A 349 1.33 23.47 13.92
C ALA A 349 1.02 22.34 14.93
N GLY A 350 2.02 21.52 15.22
CA GLY A 350 1.90 20.45 16.21
C GLY A 350 1.04 19.25 15.74
N PRO A 351 0.52 18.45 16.68
CA PRO A 351 -0.29 17.26 16.38
C PRO A 351 -1.59 17.58 15.66
N ALA A 352 -2.14 18.78 15.81
CA ALA A 352 -3.43 19.16 15.22
C ALA A 352 -3.39 19.25 13.68
N GLY A 353 -2.24 19.59 13.09
CA GLY A 353 -2.06 19.55 11.63
C GLY A 353 -1.67 18.17 11.08
N TRP A 354 -1.55 17.15 11.94
CA TRP A 354 -1.23 15.81 11.48
C TRP A 354 -2.36 15.24 10.62
N GLY A 355 -2.04 14.89 9.37
CA GLY A 355 -3.06 14.37 8.45
C GLY A 355 -4.09 15.41 8.00
N GLN A 356 -3.87 16.70 8.24
CA GLN A 356 -4.74 17.75 7.72
C GLN A 356 -4.52 17.93 6.21
N LYS A 357 -5.61 18.18 5.48
CA LYS A 357 -5.61 18.57 4.07
C LYS A 357 -5.55 20.09 3.96
N GLY A 358 -4.87 20.59 2.93
CA GLY A 358 -4.87 22.00 2.57
C GLY A 358 -4.83 22.19 1.06
N ARG A 359 -4.99 23.44 0.64
CA ARG A 359 -4.97 23.86 -0.76
C ARG A 359 -3.52 23.97 -1.25
N VAL A 360 -3.32 23.61 -2.52
CA VAL A 360 -2.07 23.73 -3.27
C VAL A 360 -2.44 24.29 -4.63
N HIS A 361 -1.96 25.49 -4.93
CA HIS A 361 -2.15 26.09 -6.25
C HIS A 361 -1.07 25.55 -7.18
N LEU A 362 -1.48 24.96 -8.31
CA LEU A 362 -0.51 24.40 -9.26
C LEU A 362 0.26 25.51 -10.01
N SER A 363 -0.33 26.70 -10.11
CA SER A 363 0.37 27.92 -10.58
C SER A 363 1.63 28.23 -9.77
N ASP A 364 1.62 28.03 -8.44
CA ASP A 364 2.80 28.25 -7.59
C ASP A 364 3.93 27.27 -7.92
N ILE A 365 3.58 26.03 -8.31
CA ILE A 365 4.58 25.05 -8.78
C ILE A 365 5.16 25.49 -10.12
N LEU A 366 4.31 25.95 -11.05
CA LEU A 366 4.75 26.45 -12.35
C LEU A 366 5.59 27.72 -12.25
N ALA A 367 5.35 28.57 -11.25
CA ALA A 367 6.12 29.79 -10.98
C ALA A 367 7.55 29.50 -10.50
N LEU A 368 7.85 28.26 -10.08
CA LEU A 368 9.20 27.84 -9.70
C LEU A 368 10.04 27.37 -10.90
N ARG A 369 9.47 27.34 -12.12
CA ARG A 369 10.20 27.05 -13.35
C ARG A 369 11.29 28.09 -13.60
N LYS A 370 12.30 27.68 -14.38
CA LYS A 370 13.40 28.56 -14.77
C LYS A 370 12.97 29.57 -15.83
#